data_AF-A0A1G9BE31-F1
#
_entry.id   AF-A0A1G9BE31-F1
#
_cell.length_a   1.000
_cell.length_b   1.000
_cell.length_c   1.000
_cell.angle_alpha   90.00
_cell.angle_beta   90.00
_cell.angle_gamma   90.00
#
_symmetry.space_group_name_H-M   'P 1'
#
loop_
_entity.id
_entity.type
_entity.pdbx_description
1 polymer ?
#
loop_
_entity_poly.entity_id
_entity_poly.type
_entity_poly.pdbx_seq_one_letter_code
_entity_poly.pdbx_strand_id
1 'polypeptide(L)'
;MREMTSTVPVKDNPMPWVRGFGLGVHRYDLGCGPVYGHMGGVRGYTGIVVSTVDGRRQAVVAVTLNPNPAAVLPAAMKAVTAAVCP
;
A
#
# COMPACT_ATOMS: atom_id res chain seq x y z
N MET A 1 -4.76 -10.49 -13.07
CA MET A 1 -4.14 -10.33 -11.73
C MET A 1 -3.33 -11.55 -11.26
N ARG A 2 -3.57 -12.78 -11.74
CA ARG A 2 -2.93 -14.01 -11.21
C ARG A 2 -1.41 -13.93 -11.02
N GLU A 3 -0.68 -13.53 -12.06
CA GLU A 3 0.79 -13.42 -11.98
C GLU A 3 1.26 -12.27 -11.07
N MET A 4 0.54 -11.15 -11.04
CA MET A 4 0.86 -10.01 -10.17
C MET A 4 0.67 -10.30 -8.67
N THR A 5 -0.18 -11.29 -8.33
CA THR A 5 -0.39 -11.73 -6.95
C THR A 5 0.60 -12.82 -6.50
N SER A 6 1.46 -13.30 -7.40
CA SER A 6 2.55 -14.22 -7.07
C SER A 6 3.72 -13.41 -6.50
N THR A 7 3.84 -13.40 -5.16
CA THR A 7 4.88 -12.66 -4.45
C THR A 7 5.76 -13.59 -3.62
N VAL A 8 7.04 -13.26 -3.48
CA VAL A 8 7.91 -13.91 -2.50
C VAL A 8 7.86 -13.17 -1.16
N PRO A 9 8.05 -13.86 -0.01
CA PRO A 9 8.08 -13.21 1.29
C PRO A 9 9.17 -12.15 1.39
N VAL A 10 8.83 -10.97 1.92
CA VAL A 10 9.82 -9.94 2.25
C VAL A 10 10.27 -10.17 3.70
N LYS A 11 11.59 -10.23 3.92
CA LYS A 11 12.23 -10.36 5.24
C LYS A 11 12.85 -9.02 5.67
N ASP A 12 12.98 -8.82 6.98
CA ASP A 12 13.71 -7.68 7.59
C ASP A 12 13.25 -6.30 7.11
N ASN A 13 11.94 -6.14 6.89
CA ASN A 13 11.38 -4.91 6.34
C ASN A 13 10.92 -3.94 7.45
N PRO A 14 11.32 -2.65 7.41
CA PRO A 14 10.87 -1.64 8.36
C PRO A 14 9.36 -1.29 8.24
N MET A 15 8.67 -1.73 7.18
CA MET A 15 7.22 -1.55 7.03
C MET A 15 6.47 -2.85 7.36
N PRO A 16 5.95 -3.03 8.58
CA PRO A 16 5.47 -4.34 9.08
C PRO A 16 4.27 -4.91 8.29
N TRP A 17 3.54 -4.05 7.57
CA TRP A 17 2.38 -4.41 6.75
C TRP A 17 2.75 -5.04 5.40
N VAL A 18 3.96 -4.82 4.87
CA VAL A 18 4.37 -5.44 3.60
C VAL A 18 4.87 -6.85 3.90
N ARG A 19 4.21 -7.84 3.32
CA ARG A 19 4.50 -9.27 3.53
C ARG A 19 5.14 -9.96 2.33
N GLY A 20 4.95 -9.41 1.14
CA GLY A 20 5.50 -9.98 -0.08
C GLY A 20 5.80 -8.94 -1.15
N PHE A 21 6.69 -9.30 -2.07
CA PHE A 21 7.05 -8.52 -3.26
C PHE A 21 7.13 -9.44 -4.48
N GLY A 22 6.63 -8.97 -5.64
CA GLY A 22 6.64 -9.72 -6.90
C GLY A 22 7.08 -8.86 -8.07
N LEU A 23 6.32 -8.88 -9.16
CA LEU A 23 6.58 -8.11 -10.40
C LEU A 23 6.34 -6.60 -10.21
N GLY A 24 7.05 -5.95 -9.29
CA GLY A 24 6.85 -4.55 -8.93
C GLY A 24 5.61 -4.30 -8.08
N VAL A 25 5.11 -5.33 -7.39
CA VAL A 25 3.88 -5.27 -6.60
C VAL A 25 4.16 -5.79 -5.20
N HIS A 26 3.82 -4.97 -4.21
CA HIS A 26 3.79 -5.33 -2.80
C HIS A 26 2.47 -6.05 -2.49
N ARG A 27 2.56 -7.09 -1.67
CA ARG A 27 1.44 -7.62 -0.88
C ARG A 27 1.45 -6.94 0.48
N TYR A 28 0.36 -6.26 0.81
CA TYR A 28 0.10 -5.68 2.13
C TYR A 28 -0.96 -6.49 2.87
N ASP A 29 -0.71 -6.82 4.14
CA ASP A 29 -1.71 -7.42 5.02
C ASP A 29 -2.22 -6.34 5.99
N LEU A 30 -3.46 -5.87 5.77
CA LEU A 30 -4.08 -4.75 6.51
C LEU A 30 -5.02 -5.20 7.65
N GLY A 31 -5.05 -6.50 7.97
CA GLY A 31 -5.95 -7.10 8.96
C GLY A 31 -7.37 -7.43 8.45
N CYS A 32 -7.81 -6.82 7.35
CA CYS A 32 -9.10 -7.11 6.69
C CYS A 32 -8.96 -7.98 5.42
N GLY A 33 -7.76 -8.52 5.18
CA GLY A 33 -7.39 -9.27 3.98
C GLY A 33 -6.18 -8.64 3.26
N PRO A 34 -5.58 -9.37 2.29
CA PRO A 34 -4.45 -8.86 1.55
C PRO A 34 -4.89 -7.87 0.47
N VAL A 35 -4.11 -6.81 0.29
CA VAL A 35 -4.20 -5.92 -0.87
C VAL A 35 -2.87 -5.89 -1.61
N TYR A 36 -2.93 -5.62 -2.90
CA TYR A 36 -1.79 -5.64 -3.80
C TYR A 36 -1.63 -4.27 -4.44
N GLY A 37 -0.39 -3.80 -4.53
CA GLY A 37 -0.11 -2.49 -5.12
C GLY A 37 1.29 -2.01 -4.84
N HIS A 38 1.52 -0.71 -4.84
CA HIS A 38 2.82 -0.14 -4.52
C HIS A 38 2.63 1.27 -3.92
N MET A 39 3.51 1.59 -2.98
CA MET A 39 3.75 2.97 -2.53
C MET A 39 5.04 3.51 -3.15
N GLY A 40 5.02 4.74 -3.64
CA GLY A 40 6.19 5.42 -4.19
C GLY A 40 6.21 6.88 -3.76
N GLY A 41 7.37 7.53 -3.87
CA GLY A 41 7.48 8.92 -3.49
C GLY A 41 8.63 9.64 -4.18
N VAL A 42 8.47 10.95 -4.30
CA VAL A 42 9.52 11.92 -4.66
C VAL A 42 9.62 12.95 -3.54
N ARG A 43 10.58 13.87 -3.60
CA ARG A 43 10.78 14.85 -2.53
C ARG A 43 9.50 15.67 -2.30
N GLY A 44 8.92 15.54 -1.10
CA GLY A 44 7.70 16.26 -0.71
C GLY A 44 6.39 15.63 -1.16
N TYR A 45 6.39 14.45 -1.79
CA TYR A 45 5.18 13.82 -2.31
C TYR A 45 5.22 12.29 -2.25
N THR A 46 4.10 11.67 -1.88
CA THR A 46 3.93 10.21 -1.84
C THR A 46 2.64 9.81 -2.54
N GLY A 47 2.73 8.73 -3.32
CA GLY A 47 1.59 8.02 -3.90
C GLY A 47 1.45 6.62 -3.32
N ILE A 48 0.22 6.18 -3.07
CA ILE A 48 -0.15 4.83 -2.67
C ILE A 48 -1.24 4.35 -3.61
N VAL A 49 -1.01 3.22 -4.26
CA VAL A 49 -1.97 2.58 -5.17
C VAL A 49 -2.15 1.15 -4.73
N VAL A 50 -3.39 0.74 -4.42
CA VAL A 50 -3.69 -0.64 -3.98
C VAL A 50 -5.05 -1.12 -4.50
N SER A 51 -5.18 -2.44 -4.62
CA SER A 51 -6.40 -3.15 -4.99
C SER A 51 -6.58 -4.41 -4.14
N THR A 52 -7.83 -4.76 -3.82
CA THR A 52 -8.18 -6.11 -3.35
C THR A 52 -7.94 -7.13 -4.47
N VAL A 53 -7.75 -8.41 -4.09
CA VAL A 53 -7.47 -9.51 -5.05
C VAL A 53 -8.58 -9.64 -6.09
N ASP A 54 -9.83 -9.46 -5.68
CA ASP A 54 -11.01 -9.52 -6.52
C ASP A 54 -11.25 -8.24 -7.34
N GLY A 55 -10.42 -7.20 -7.16
CA GLY A 55 -10.51 -5.92 -7.86
C GLY A 55 -11.70 -5.05 -7.46
N ARG A 56 -12.55 -5.48 -6.52
CA ARG A 56 -13.80 -4.77 -6.17
C ARG A 56 -13.57 -3.49 -5.37
N ARG A 57 -12.43 -3.37 -4.69
CA ARG A 57 -12.06 -2.17 -3.93
C ARG A 57 -10.64 -1.77 -4.27
N GLN A 58 -10.48 -0.50 -4.62
CA GLN A 58 -9.23 0.07 -5.06
C GLN A 58 -9.10 1.46 -4.45
N ALA A 59 -7.87 1.86 -4.14
CA ALA A 59 -7.57 3.17 -3.62
C ALA A 59 -6.31 3.72 -4.30
N VAL A 60 -6.39 4.99 -4.70
CA VAL A 60 -5.25 5.80 -5.13
C VAL A 60 -5.22 7.02 -4.23
N VAL A 61 -4.16 7.14 -3.43
CA VAL A 61 -3.94 8.30 -2.56
C VAL A 61 -2.64 8.95 -2.97
N ALA A 62 -2.68 10.26 -3.17
CA ALA A 62 -1.56 11.02 -3.68
C ALA A 62 -1.47 12.31 -2.85
N VAL A 63 -0.42 12.45 -2.06
CA VAL A 63 -0.34 13.44 -0.97
C VAL A 63 0.98 14.18 -0.96
N THR A 64 0.92 15.48 -0.69
CA THR A 64 2.10 16.28 -0.33
C THR A 64 2.45 16.03 1.13
N LEU A 65 3.74 15.83 1.42
CA LEU A 65 4.22 15.51 2.76
C LEU A 65 4.50 16.74 3.62
N ASN A 66 4.67 17.91 3.02
CA ASN A 66 5.02 19.13 3.72
C ASN A 66 3.79 19.87 4.26
N PRO A 67 3.90 20.55 5.42
CA PRO A 67 5.11 20.70 6.24
C PRO A 67 5.33 19.57 7.26
N ASN A 68 4.40 18.62 7.42
CA ASN A 68 4.44 17.62 8.50
C ASN A 68 4.34 16.17 7.97
N PRO A 69 5.45 15.59 7.48
CA PRO A 69 5.44 14.22 6.92
C PRO A 69 5.04 13.17 7.94
N ALA A 70 5.40 13.38 9.21
CA ALA A 70 5.12 12.46 10.31
C ALA A 70 3.62 12.31 10.58
N ALA A 71 2.82 13.34 10.33
CA ALA A 71 1.36 13.27 10.44
C ALA A 71 0.68 12.80 9.15
N VAL A 72 1.18 13.24 7.98
CA VAL A 72 0.53 12.99 6.69
C VAL A 72 0.57 11.51 6.31
N LEU A 73 1.72 10.85 6.42
CA LEU A 73 1.86 9.48 5.93
C LEU A 73 0.96 8.46 6.69
N PRO A 74 0.89 8.49 8.03
CA PRO A 74 -0.07 7.65 8.75
C PRO A 74 -1.53 7.94 8.39
N ALA A 75 -1.90 9.22 8.19
CA ALA A 75 -3.25 9.60 7.78
C ALA A 75 -3.59 9.06 6.38
N ALA A 76 -2.66 9.15 5.44
CA ALA A 76 -2.80 8.59 4.10
C ALA A 76 -2.99 7.06 4.14
N MET A 77 -2.19 6.35 4.95
CA MET A 77 -2.37 4.90 5.14
C MET A 77 -3.72 4.55 5.76
N LYS A 78 -4.18 5.32 6.76
CA LYS A 78 -5.52 5.13 7.34
C LYS A 78 -6.63 5.31 6.30
N ALA A 79 -6.52 6.33 5.44
CA ALA A 79 -7.47 6.56 4.35
C ALA A 79 -7.49 5.42 3.33
N VAL A 80 -6.30 4.92 2.94
CA VAL A 80 -6.18 3.75 2.06
C VAL A 80 -6.84 2.52 2.68
N THR A 81 -6.53 2.22 3.95
CA THR A 81 -7.12 1.07 4.66
C THR A 81 -8.64 1.18 4.73
N ALA A 82 -9.18 2.35 5.07
CA ALA A 82 -10.62 2.57 5.12
C ALA A 82 -11.31 2.38 3.75
N ALA A 83 -10.64 2.71 2.65
CA ALA A 83 -11.20 2.57 1.30
C ALA A 83 -11.24 1.12 0.80
N VAL A 84 -10.32 0.26 1.27
CA VAL A 84 -10.20 -1.14 0.80
C VAL A 84 -10.79 -2.16 1.78
N CYS A 85 -10.87 -1.83 3.06
CA CYS A 85 -11.53 -2.67 4.06
C CYS A 85 -13.06 -2.54 4.02
N PRO A 86 -13.81 -3.58 4.46
CA PRO A 86 -15.27 -3.54 4.57
C PRO A 86 -15.76 -2.66 5.72
#